data_AF-A0A965RX27-F1
#
_entry.id   AF-A0A965RX27-F1
#
_cell.length_a   1.000
_cell.length_b   1.000
_cell.length_c   1.000
_cell.angle_alpha   90.00
_cell.angle_beta   90.00
_cell.angle_gamma   90.00
#
_symmetry.space_group_name_H-M   'P 1'
#
loop_
_entity.id
_entity.type
_entity.pdbx_description
1 polymer ?
#
loop_
_entity_poly.entity_id
_entity_poly.type
_entity_poly.pdbx_seq_one_letter_code
_entity_poly.pdbx_strand_id
1 'polypeptide(L)'
;MFKIDNACSYSKNVSNTTVNLYYPSIEAEHIIDKIMKLVSLPSNFILKASNVDNAVATLIQTESDKIERFILYNPDFIESVKSMTGNDYSAWSILAHEIGHHLSGHTLGGSEDSHQQELEADEFSGYVMYKMGASLTQAQSAINKLCSEVGSLSHPPKSKRLLAISRGWYNAKNNSPNPIKVSGGEIDNTLTYQGTIVVMIIQSAKTGESINEKVIGTKPLLKYSPTTKKWQISYTDENGNFSIIELSFLKDTEDGSIMRDTYGAKYDVTNGVNSDGMLFCQLLDFKGEAYAYISFEGLIRK
;
A
#
# COMPACT_ATOMS: atom_id res chain seq x y z
N MET A 1 -4.06 -19.79 -9.11
CA MET A 1 -2.73 -20.21 -8.60
C MET A 1 -1.68 -19.60 -9.50
N PHE A 2 -0.89 -18.67 -9.01
CA PHE A 2 0.08 -17.93 -9.83
C PHE A 2 1.48 -18.45 -9.58
N LYS A 3 2.22 -18.71 -10.66
CA LYS A 3 3.63 -19.04 -10.59
C LYS A 3 4.43 -17.72 -10.63
N ILE A 4 5.29 -17.52 -9.64
CA ILE A 4 6.22 -16.38 -9.62
C ILE A 4 7.44 -16.77 -10.45
N ASP A 5 7.72 -16.00 -11.49
CA ASP A 5 8.97 -16.07 -12.24
C ASP A 5 9.79 -14.80 -11.92
N ASN A 6 10.99 -14.98 -11.35
CA ASN A 6 11.97 -13.94 -10.96
C ASN A 6 11.55 -13.06 -9.76
N ALA A 7 11.84 -13.52 -8.54
CA ALA A 7 11.63 -12.76 -7.30
C ALA A 7 12.95 -12.27 -6.66
N CYS A 8 13.05 -10.97 -6.36
CA CYS A 8 14.00 -10.43 -5.38
C CYS A 8 13.37 -10.42 -3.99
N SER A 9 14.16 -10.66 -2.95
CA SER A 9 13.64 -10.84 -1.59
C SER A 9 14.65 -10.33 -0.55
N TYR A 10 14.26 -9.32 0.25
CA TYR A 10 15.02 -8.78 1.40
C TYR A 10 15.42 -9.82 2.48
N SER A 11 14.90 -11.05 2.40
CA SER A 11 15.21 -12.23 3.21
C SER A 11 15.22 -13.50 2.34
N LYS A 12 15.93 -14.57 2.76
CA LYS A 12 16.18 -15.78 1.96
C LYS A 12 14.92 -16.56 1.56
N ASN A 13 14.91 -16.96 0.27
CA ASN A 13 14.23 -18.10 -0.37
C ASN A 13 12.69 -18.08 -0.49
N VAL A 14 12.18 -17.55 -1.61
CA VAL A 14 10.82 -17.85 -2.10
C VAL A 14 10.79 -19.30 -2.65
N SER A 15 10.40 -20.26 -1.81
CA SER A 15 10.29 -21.68 -2.21
C SER A 15 8.81 -22.08 -2.31
N ASN A 16 8.35 -22.50 -3.49
CA ASN A 16 7.10 -23.26 -3.77
C ASN A 16 5.93 -23.07 -2.78
N THR A 17 5.59 -21.83 -2.45
CA THR A 17 4.46 -21.51 -1.59
C THR A 17 3.34 -20.99 -2.47
N THR A 18 2.10 -21.42 -2.23
CA THR A 18 0.93 -20.85 -2.91
C THR A 18 0.90 -19.36 -2.64
N VAL A 19 1.02 -18.55 -3.71
CA VAL A 19 0.98 -17.09 -3.63
C VAL A 19 -0.47 -16.66 -3.65
N ASN A 20 -0.92 -16.10 -2.53
CA ASN A 20 -2.24 -15.50 -2.40
C ASN A 20 -2.13 -14.00 -2.68
N LEU A 21 -3.11 -13.46 -3.39
CA LEU A 21 -3.18 -12.05 -3.73
C LEU A 21 -4.37 -11.42 -3.02
N TYR A 22 -4.10 -10.38 -2.24
CA TYR A 22 -5.07 -9.64 -1.46
C TYR A 22 -5.13 -8.18 -1.93
N TYR A 23 -6.15 -7.44 -1.50
CA TYR A 23 -6.19 -6.00 -1.74
C TYR A 23 -5.04 -5.32 -0.99
N PRO A 24 -4.29 -4.42 -1.66
CA PRO A 24 -3.28 -3.64 -0.96
C PRO A 24 -3.93 -2.70 0.06
N SER A 25 -3.16 -2.27 1.05
CA SER A 25 -3.61 -1.25 1.97
C SER A 25 -3.60 0.12 1.30
N ILE A 26 -4.53 0.97 1.75
CA ILE A 26 -4.64 2.38 1.33
C ILE A 26 -3.30 3.12 1.44
N GLU A 27 -2.54 2.85 2.51
CA GLU A 27 -1.21 3.44 2.70
C GLU A 27 -0.26 3.02 1.58
N ALA A 28 -0.20 1.73 1.26
CA ALA A 28 0.69 1.23 0.22
C ALA A 28 0.35 1.80 -1.16
N GLU A 29 -0.94 1.83 -1.53
CA GLU A 29 -1.39 2.46 -2.79
C GLU A 29 -1.02 3.95 -2.85
N HIS A 30 -1.28 4.70 -1.78
CA HIS A 30 -0.94 6.12 -1.71
C HIS A 30 0.56 6.37 -1.87
N ILE A 31 1.40 5.52 -1.29
CA ILE A 31 2.85 5.65 -1.40
C ILE A 31 3.32 5.31 -2.80
N ILE A 32 2.80 4.26 -3.45
CA ILE A 32 3.09 3.99 -4.87
C ILE A 32 2.72 5.20 -5.73
N ASP A 33 1.52 5.76 -5.58
CA ASP A 33 1.08 6.93 -6.35
C ASP A 33 2.01 8.13 -6.17
N LYS A 34 2.44 8.37 -4.93
CA LYS A 34 3.41 9.44 -4.62
C LYS A 34 4.74 9.21 -5.32
N ILE A 35 5.29 7.99 -5.26
CA ILE A 35 6.56 7.66 -5.90
C ILE A 35 6.45 7.82 -7.41
N MET A 36 5.39 7.28 -8.02
CA MET A 36 5.18 7.35 -9.47
C MET A 36 4.97 8.78 -9.96
N LYS A 37 4.27 9.61 -9.18
CA LYS A 37 4.13 11.06 -9.45
C LYS A 37 5.47 11.80 -9.36
N LEU A 38 6.33 11.45 -8.40
CA LEU A 38 7.66 12.05 -8.26
C LEU A 38 8.55 11.81 -9.47
N VAL A 39 8.42 10.65 -10.10
CA VAL A 39 9.18 10.29 -11.32
C VAL A 39 8.43 10.63 -12.61
N SER A 40 7.23 11.19 -12.52
CA SER A 40 6.40 11.58 -13.67
C SER A 40 6.13 10.44 -14.66
N LEU A 41 5.98 9.21 -14.15
CA LEU A 41 5.65 8.04 -14.94
C LEU A 41 4.29 7.47 -14.51
N PRO A 42 3.48 6.95 -15.44
CA PRO A 42 2.32 6.18 -15.07
C PRO A 42 2.74 4.86 -14.43
N SER A 43 1.95 4.36 -13.48
CA SER A 43 2.08 2.98 -12.98
C SER A 43 1.74 2.01 -14.11
N ASN A 44 2.66 1.09 -14.42
CA ASN A 44 2.45 0.01 -15.40
C ASN A 44 2.55 -1.38 -14.76
N PHE A 45 2.29 -1.46 -13.46
CA PHE A 45 2.30 -2.66 -12.63
C PHE A 45 1.11 -2.63 -11.67
N ILE A 46 0.74 -3.81 -11.17
CA ILE A 46 -0.34 -4.03 -10.22
C ILE A 46 0.26 -4.22 -8.83
N LEU A 47 -0.19 -3.43 -7.84
CA LEU A 47 0.17 -3.63 -6.45
C LEU A 47 -0.79 -4.64 -5.80
N LYS A 48 -0.25 -5.64 -5.10
CA LYS A 48 -1.03 -6.57 -4.29
C LYS A 48 -0.36 -6.82 -2.94
N ALA A 49 -1.16 -6.86 -1.88
CA ALA A 49 -0.74 -7.52 -0.66
C ALA A 49 -0.67 -9.03 -0.90
N SER A 50 0.28 -9.71 -0.29
CA SER A 50 0.53 -11.14 -0.53
C SER A 50 1.25 -11.79 0.65
N ASN A 51 1.22 -13.12 0.70
CA ASN A 51 1.92 -13.94 1.67
C ASN A 51 3.39 -14.25 1.30
N VAL A 52 4.00 -13.44 0.42
CA VAL A 52 5.45 -13.48 0.18
C VAL A 52 6.23 -13.17 1.45
N ASP A 53 7.50 -13.52 1.56
CA ASP A 53 8.25 -13.28 2.81
C ASP A 53 8.53 -11.78 3.07
N ASN A 54 8.52 -10.95 2.03
CA ASN A 54 8.91 -9.55 2.09
C ASN A 54 8.19 -8.71 1.03
N ALA A 55 8.89 -8.14 0.04
CA ALA A 55 8.32 -7.44 -1.09
C ALA A 55 9.11 -7.85 -2.35
N VAL A 56 8.42 -7.90 -3.48
CA VAL A 56 8.98 -8.40 -4.73
C VAL A 56 8.31 -7.77 -5.94
N ALA A 57 9.11 -7.24 -6.86
CA ALA A 57 8.74 -6.97 -8.24
C ALA A 57 8.86 -8.26 -9.08
N THR A 58 7.77 -8.68 -9.72
CA THR A 58 7.71 -9.93 -10.49
C THR A 58 6.82 -9.79 -11.73
N LEU A 59 6.94 -10.73 -12.65
CA LEU A 59 5.97 -10.94 -13.72
C LEU A 59 5.05 -12.11 -13.35
N ILE A 60 3.76 -11.98 -13.63
CA ILE A 60 2.78 -13.05 -13.42
C ILE A 60 1.99 -13.26 -14.71
N GLN A 61 1.90 -14.51 -15.16
CA GLN A 61 0.98 -14.91 -16.22
C GLN A 61 -0.44 -15.00 -15.64
N THR A 62 -1.35 -14.20 -16.20
CA THR A 62 -2.77 -14.17 -15.83
C THR A 62 -3.53 -15.33 -16.48
N GLU A 63 -4.77 -15.57 -16.04
CA GLU A 63 -5.67 -16.56 -16.65
C GLU A 63 -5.97 -16.27 -18.14
N SER A 64 -5.76 -15.04 -18.58
CA SER A 64 -5.90 -14.63 -19.98
C SER A 64 -4.64 -14.84 -20.83
N ASP A 65 -3.64 -15.58 -20.30
CA ASP A 65 -2.31 -15.77 -20.88
C ASP A 65 -1.48 -14.49 -21.11
N LYS A 66 -1.97 -13.34 -20.62
CA LYS A 66 -1.23 -12.09 -20.60
C LYS A 66 -0.23 -12.08 -19.43
N ILE A 67 0.99 -11.66 -19.71
CA ILE A 67 2.00 -11.37 -18.67
C ILE A 67 1.79 -9.95 -18.15
N GLU A 68 1.61 -9.82 -16.84
CA GLU A 68 1.47 -8.52 -16.16
C GLU A 68 2.56 -8.34 -15.10
N ARG A 69 2.91 -7.07 -14.85
CA ARG A 69 3.90 -6.67 -13.84
C ARG A 69 3.20 -6.54 -12.50
N PHE A 70 3.79 -7.13 -11.46
CA PHE A 70 3.28 -7.06 -10.10
C PHE A 70 4.35 -6.60 -9.13
N ILE A 71 3.95 -5.73 -8.20
CA ILE A 71 4.65 -5.57 -6.93
C ILE A 71 3.81 -6.28 -5.88
N LEU A 72 4.36 -7.35 -5.32
CA LEU A 72 3.77 -8.07 -4.20
C LEU A 72 4.47 -7.64 -2.92
N TYR A 73 3.72 -7.41 -1.84
CA TYR A 73 4.33 -7.15 -0.54
C TYR A 73 3.56 -7.85 0.58
N ASN A 74 4.28 -8.20 1.64
CA ASN A 74 3.73 -8.74 2.86
C ASN A 74 3.45 -7.61 3.85
N PRO A 75 2.17 -7.34 4.21
CA PRO A 75 1.81 -6.28 5.14
C PRO A 75 2.48 -6.43 6.51
N ASP A 76 2.57 -7.65 7.04
CA ASP A 76 3.18 -7.92 8.35
C ASP A 76 4.68 -7.63 8.32
N PHE A 77 5.35 -8.00 7.23
CA PHE A 77 6.75 -7.66 7.02
C PHE A 77 6.94 -6.14 6.99
N ILE A 78 6.16 -5.42 6.18
CA ILE A 78 6.23 -3.96 6.07
C ILE A 78 6.01 -3.29 7.43
N GLU A 79 4.98 -3.69 8.19
CA GLU A 79 4.71 -3.15 9.52
C GLU A 79 5.83 -3.49 10.52
N SER A 80 6.40 -4.70 10.46
CA SER A 80 7.54 -5.07 11.29
C SER A 80 8.76 -4.18 11.04
N VAL A 81 9.03 -3.83 9.77
CA VAL A 81 10.15 -2.96 9.38
C VAL A 81 9.93 -1.54 9.89
N LYS A 82 8.71 -1.01 9.77
CA LYS A 82 8.33 0.30 10.33
C LYS A 82 8.54 0.34 11.83
N SER A 83 8.08 -0.69 12.54
CA SER A 83 8.24 -0.82 13.99
C SER A 83 9.71 -0.90 14.42
N MET A 84 10.52 -1.74 13.76
CA MET A 84 11.94 -1.93 14.08
C MET A 84 12.81 -0.69 13.83
N THR A 85 12.44 0.14 12.85
CA THR A 85 13.20 1.32 12.44
C THR A 85 12.64 2.62 13.02
N GLY A 86 11.42 2.61 13.55
CA GLY A 86 10.72 3.77 14.09
C GLY A 86 10.40 4.85 13.06
N ASN A 87 10.34 4.51 11.76
CA ASN A 87 9.99 5.48 10.71
C ASN A 87 9.42 4.80 9.46
N ASP A 88 8.49 5.49 8.78
CA ASP A 88 7.81 4.97 7.59
C ASP A 88 8.70 4.91 6.35
N TYR A 89 9.74 5.75 6.26
CA TYR A 89 10.66 5.77 5.13
C TYR A 89 11.37 4.44 4.92
N SER A 90 11.53 3.64 5.97
CA SER A 90 12.05 2.27 5.87
C SER A 90 11.19 1.40 4.94
N ALA A 91 9.88 1.36 5.16
CA ALA A 91 8.92 0.64 4.32
C ALA A 91 8.81 1.27 2.93
N TRP A 92 8.76 2.60 2.84
CA TRP A 92 8.64 3.26 1.55
C TRP A 92 9.90 3.05 0.69
N SER A 93 11.08 2.94 1.30
CA SER A 93 12.33 2.61 0.61
C SER A 93 12.31 1.23 -0.02
N ILE A 94 11.65 0.26 0.62
CA ILE A 94 11.47 -1.10 0.10
C ILE A 94 10.56 -1.07 -1.13
N LEU A 95 9.40 -0.41 -1.04
CA LEU A 95 8.50 -0.28 -2.19
C LEU A 95 9.15 0.50 -3.35
N ALA A 96 9.91 1.55 -3.05
CA ALA A 96 10.67 2.30 -4.05
C ALA A 96 11.73 1.42 -4.73
N HIS A 97 12.39 0.54 -3.99
CA HIS A 97 13.36 -0.42 -4.53
C HIS A 97 12.69 -1.38 -5.53
N GLU A 98 11.53 -1.95 -5.19
CA GLU A 98 10.77 -2.81 -6.11
C GLU A 98 10.31 -2.08 -7.38
N ILE A 99 9.87 -0.81 -7.25
CA ILE A 99 9.58 0.04 -8.42
C ILE A 99 10.84 0.19 -9.28
N GLY A 100 12.01 0.40 -8.66
CA GLY A 100 13.30 0.50 -9.34
C GLY A 100 13.58 -0.71 -10.24
N HIS A 101 13.33 -1.93 -9.75
CA HIS A 101 13.45 -3.14 -10.57
C HIS A 101 12.53 -3.14 -11.81
N HIS A 102 11.29 -2.67 -11.68
CA HIS A 102 10.40 -2.58 -12.84
C HIS A 102 10.80 -1.48 -13.83
N LEU A 103 11.23 -0.31 -13.34
CA LEU A 103 11.62 0.81 -14.18
C LEU A 103 12.89 0.51 -14.97
N SER A 104 13.87 -0.16 -14.34
CA SER A 104 15.12 -0.57 -14.99
C SER A 104 15.00 -1.88 -15.79
N GLY A 105 13.82 -2.51 -15.82
CA GLY A 105 13.58 -3.73 -16.59
C GLY A 105 14.24 -4.99 -16.02
N HIS A 106 14.64 -4.98 -14.74
CA HIS A 106 15.31 -6.12 -14.08
C HIS A 106 14.45 -7.38 -14.01
N THR A 107 13.14 -7.24 -14.16
CA THR A 107 12.14 -8.32 -14.10
C THR A 107 11.92 -9.05 -15.43
N LEU A 108 12.46 -8.54 -16.55
CA LEU A 108 12.18 -9.05 -17.91
C LEU A 108 13.06 -10.25 -18.34
N GLY A 109 13.80 -10.87 -17.41
CA GLY A 109 14.66 -12.03 -17.63
C GLY A 109 16.02 -11.68 -18.25
N GLY A 110 17.07 -12.41 -17.85
CA GLY A 110 18.35 -12.47 -18.57
C GLY A 110 19.51 -11.59 -18.08
N SER A 111 19.53 -11.07 -16.85
CA SER A 111 20.72 -10.40 -16.30
C SER A 111 21.64 -11.36 -15.54
N GLU A 112 22.91 -11.37 -15.91
CA GLU A 112 23.96 -12.19 -15.29
C GLU A 112 24.52 -11.57 -13.99
N ASP A 113 24.25 -10.29 -13.70
CA ASP A 113 24.76 -9.57 -12.52
C ASP A 113 23.64 -9.05 -11.61
N SER A 114 23.13 -9.96 -10.75
CA SER A 114 22.17 -9.62 -9.70
C SER A 114 22.67 -8.50 -8.76
N HIS A 115 23.98 -8.39 -8.55
CA HIS A 115 24.52 -7.37 -7.64
C HIS A 115 24.38 -5.98 -8.22
N GLN A 116 24.66 -5.81 -9.52
CA GLN A 116 24.48 -4.51 -10.18
C GLN A 116 23.01 -4.07 -10.12
N GLN A 117 22.07 -4.97 -10.38
CA GLN A 117 20.65 -4.66 -10.36
C GLN A 117 20.14 -4.22 -8.99
N GLU A 118 20.57 -4.90 -7.93
CA GLU A 118 20.27 -4.49 -6.55
C GLU A 118 20.79 -3.08 -6.25
N LEU A 119 22.00 -2.75 -6.70
CA LEU A 119 22.59 -1.44 -6.46
C LEU A 119 21.90 -0.33 -7.26
N GLU A 120 21.44 -0.61 -8.48
CA GLU A 120 20.65 0.33 -9.28
C GLU A 120 19.28 0.58 -8.64
N ALA A 121 18.61 -0.46 -8.13
CA ALA A 121 17.35 -0.32 -7.40
C ALA A 121 17.53 0.41 -6.05
N ASP A 122 18.62 0.16 -5.33
CA ASP A 122 19.00 0.90 -4.13
C ASP A 122 19.28 2.38 -4.41
N GLU A 123 19.98 2.69 -5.50
CA GLU A 123 20.24 4.06 -5.93
C GLU A 123 18.93 4.79 -6.27
N PHE A 124 18.03 4.13 -7.01
CA PHE A 124 16.70 4.68 -7.27
C PHE A 124 15.90 4.92 -5.98
N SER A 125 15.90 3.96 -5.05
CA SER A 125 15.25 4.09 -3.75
C SER A 125 15.79 5.30 -2.97
N GLY A 126 17.11 5.49 -2.93
CA GLY A 126 17.74 6.67 -2.32
C GLY A 126 17.30 7.99 -2.94
N TYR A 127 17.20 8.05 -4.27
CA TYR A 127 16.70 9.22 -5.00
C TYR A 127 15.26 9.57 -4.59
N VAL A 128 14.37 8.58 -4.57
CA VAL A 128 12.97 8.73 -4.18
C VAL A 128 12.85 9.17 -2.73
N MET A 129 13.59 8.54 -1.80
CA MET A 129 13.54 8.88 -0.38
C MET A 129 13.92 10.34 -0.12
N TYR A 130 14.94 10.87 -0.78
CA TYR A 130 15.25 12.30 -0.69
C TYR A 130 14.07 13.17 -1.16
N LYS A 131 13.50 12.87 -2.33
CA LYS A 131 12.39 13.64 -2.91
C LYS A 131 11.14 13.62 -2.01
N MET A 132 10.95 12.52 -1.26
CA MET A 132 9.94 12.35 -0.24
C MET A 132 10.28 13.01 1.10
N GLY A 133 11.42 13.70 1.24
CA GLY A 133 11.79 14.44 2.44
C GLY A 133 12.54 13.63 3.51
N ALA A 134 12.95 12.39 3.21
CA ALA A 134 13.73 11.58 4.14
C ALA A 134 15.13 12.16 4.36
N SER A 135 15.62 12.13 5.60
CA SER A 135 17.05 12.22 5.87
C SER A 135 17.79 11.00 5.30
N LEU A 136 19.09 11.12 5.03
CA LEU A 136 19.91 9.99 4.56
C LEU A 136 19.84 8.80 5.55
N THR A 137 19.86 9.07 6.85
CA THR A 137 19.74 8.04 7.89
C THR A 137 18.41 7.28 7.80
N GLN A 138 17.30 7.99 7.56
CA GLN A 138 15.99 7.36 7.36
C GLN A 138 15.96 6.54 6.08
N ALA A 139 16.49 7.08 4.97
CA ALA A 139 16.58 6.37 3.69
C ALA A 139 17.41 5.07 3.78
N GLN A 140 18.41 5.04 4.66
CA GLN A 140 19.27 3.87 4.89
C GLN A 140 18.76 2.93 5.99
N SER A 141 17.66 3.27 6.68
CA SER A 141 17.25 2.57 7.91
C SER A 141 16.85 1.12 7.68
N ALA A 142 16.17 0.79 6.57
CA ALA A 142 15.81 -0.58 6.20
C ALA A 142 17.06 -1.46 5.99
N ILE A 143 18.02 -1.02 5.17
CA ILE A 143 19.28 -1.73 4.94
C ILE A 143 20.09 -1.87 6.24
N ASN A 144 20.09 -0.85 7.09
CA ASN A 144 20.78 -0.92 8.38
C ASN A 144 20.24 -2.01 9.31
N LYS A 145 18.93 -2.29 9.26
CA LYS A 145 18.27 -3.30 10.12
C LYS A 145 18.22 -4.69 9.49
N LEU A 146 18.00 -4.79 8.18
CA LEU A 146 17.66 -6.05 7.52
C LEU A 146 18.84 -6.71 6.80
N CYS A 147 19.83 -5.93 6.34
CA CYS A 147 20.88 -6.43 5.48
C CYS A 147 22.09 -6.95 6.27
N SER A 148 22.62 -8.10 5.83
CA SER A 148 23.84 -8.70 6.35
C SER A 148 25.08 -7.89 5.95
N GLU A 149 26.05 -7.77 6.86
CA GLU A 149 27.35 -7.13 6.58
C GLU A 149 28.09 -7.82 5.41
N VAL A 150 27.94 -9.14 5.29
CA VAL A 150 28.51 -9.94 4.20
C VAL A 150 27.45 -10.13 3.12
N GLY A 151 27.87 -9.95 1.85
CA GLY A 151 27.02 -10.20 0.69
C GLY A 151 26.75 -11.69 0.46
N SER A 152 25.87 -11.98 -0.49
CA SER A 152 25.52 -13.34 -0.93
C SER A 152 25.64 -13.46 -2.45
N LEU A 153 25.29 -14.62 -3.01
CA LEU A 153 25.26 -14.79 -4.47
C LEU A 153 24.27 -13.84 -5.15
N SER A 154 23.12 -13.58 -4.52
CA SER A 154 22.05 -12.74 -5.10
C SER A 154 22.01 -11.31 -4.59
N HIS A 155 22.75 -10.98 -3.52
CA HIS A 155 22.68 -9.65 -2.89
C HIS A 155 24.06 -9.09 -2.55
N PRO A 156 24.34 -7.80 -2.84
CA PRO A 156 25.56 -7.13 -2.44
C PRO A 156 25.71 -7.04 -0.91
N PRO A 157 26.95 -6.89 -0.38
CA PRO A 157 27.17 -6.57 1.02
C PRO A 157 26.51 -5.23 1.39
N LYS A 158 26.04 -5.13 2.64
CA LYS A 158 25.38 -3.94 3.21
C LYS A 158 26.08 -2.62 2.89
N SER A 159 27.40 -2.57 2.99
CA SER A 159 28.18 -1.36 2.72
C SER A 159 28.02 -0.82 1.30
N LYS A 160 27.92 -1.71 0.29
CA LYS A 160 27.68 -1.31 -1.10
C LYS A 160 26.25 -0.80 -1.29
N ARG A 161 25.26 -1.47 -0.68
CA ARG A 161 23.85 -1.07 -0.71
C ARG A 161 23.63 0.32 -0.10
N LEU A 162 24.22 0.56 1.09
CA LEU A 162 24.21 1.87 1.75
C LEU A 162 24.84 2.98 0.90
N LEU A 163 25.93 2.66 0.19
CA LEU A 163 26.60 3.60 -0.71
C LEU A 163 25.73 3.92 -1.93
N ALA A 164 25.05 2.94 -2.53
CA ALA A 164 24.12 3.16 -3.64
C ALA A 164 22.95 4.06 -3.24
N ILE A 165 22.30 3.79 -2.09
CA ILE A 165 21.26 4.66 -1.53
C ILE A 165 21.79 6.09 -1.34
N SER A 166 23.00 6.24 -0.79
CA SER A 166 23.63 7.54 -0.59
C SER A 166 23.84 8.28 -1.91
N ARG A 167 24.31 7.60 -2.96
CA ARG A 167 24.50 8.20 -4.29
C ARG A 167 23.19 8.75 -4.84
N GLY A 168 22.13 7.96 -4.82
CA GLY A 168 20.82 8.37 -5.31
C GLY A 168 20.25 9.55 -4.52
N TRP A 169 20.36 9.49 -3.19
CA TRP A 169 19.92 10.55 -2.29
C TRP A 169 20.64 11.88 -2.58
N TYR A 170 21.96 11.87 -2.72
CA TYR A 170 22.74 13.07 -3.05
C TYR A 170 22.52 13.54 -4.49
N ASN A 171 22.32 12.64 -5.44
CA ASN A 171 21.95 12.99 -6.82
C ASN A 171 20.64 13.79 -6.84
N ALA A 172 19.60 13.30 -6.15
CA ALA A 172 18.33 13.99 -6.02
C ALA A 172 18.47 15.35 -5.35
N LYS A 173 19.28 15.42 -4.28
CA LYS A 173 19.56 16.66 -3.54
C LYS A 173 20.25 17.72 -4.37
N ASN A 174 21.24 17.34 -5.17
CA ASN A 174 22.00 18.28 -5.97
C ASN A 174 21.18 18.81 -7.14
N ASN A 175 20.31 17.96 -7.73
CA ASN A 175 19.46 18.34 -8.86
C ASN A 175 18.16 19.04 -8.45
N SER A 176 17.72 18.90 -7.19
CA SER A 176 16.48 19.51 -6.69
C SER A 176 16.55 19.72 -5.16
N PRO A 177 17.26 20.76 -4.68
CA PRO A 177 17.59 20.93 -3.26
C PRO A 177 16.39 21.19 -2.33
N ASN A 178 15.21 21.41 -2.90
CA ASN A 178 13.95 21.51 -2.18
C ASN A 178 13.19 20.19 -2.37
N PRO A 179 13.36 19.21 -1.44
CA PRO A 179 12.47 18.06 -1.44
C PRO A 179 11.06 18.56 -1.13
N ILE A 180 10.04 17.75 -1.45
CA ILE A 180 8.70 18.03 -0.96
C ILE A 180 8.83 18.11 0.57
N LYS A 181 8.51 19.27 1.16
CA LYS A 181 8.58 19.45 2.62
C LYS A 181 7.56 18.52 3.26
N VAL A 182 8.02 17.33 3.60
CA VAL A 182 7.35 16.43 4.53
C VAL A 182 7.79 16.87 5.92
N SER A 183 6.97 17.68 6.58
CA SER A 183 7.25 18.14 7.94
C SER A 183 7.30 16.96 8.89
N GLY A 184 8.48 16.65 9.44
CA GLY A 184 8.62 15.92 10.70
C GLY A 184 8.03 14.50 10.78
N GLY A 185 7.99 13.73 9.69
CA GLY A 185 7.47 12.35 9.73
C GLY A 185 5.96 12.23 9.91
N GLU A 186 5.25 13.33 10.13
CA GLU A 186 3.80 13.42 10.04
C GLU A 186 3.46 14.15 8.76
N ILE A 187 3.23 13.39 7.70
CA ILE A 187 2.51 13.91 6.56
C ILE A 187 1.10 14.22 7.07
N ASP A 188 0.53 15.39 6.79
CA ASP A 188 -0.94 15.47 6.69
C ASP A 188 -1.33 14.63 5.48
N ASN A 189 -1.34 13.33 5.72
CA ASN A 189 -1.46 12.25 4.76
C ASN A 189 -2.92 11.96 4.48
N THR A 190 -3.80 12.86 4.95
CA THR A 190 -5.24 12.68 4.94
C THR A 190 -5.70 12.54 3.50
N LEU A 191 -6.03 11.31 3.11
CA LEU A 191 -6.60 11.01 1.82
C LEU A 191 -8.04 11.45 1.85
N THR A 192 -8.39 12.38 0.97
CA THR A 192 -9.73 12.92 0.89
C THR A 192 -10.42 12.35 -0.34
N TYR A 193 -11.61 11.78 -0.14
CA TYR A 193 -12.46 11.26 -1.19
C TYR A 193 -13.81 11.96 -1.15
N GLN A 194 -14.31 12.35 -2.32
CA GLN A 194 -15.63 12.93 -2.48
C GLN A 194 -16.50 11.95 -3.26
N GLY A 195 -17.58 11.49 -2.65
CA GLY A 195 -18.56 10.64 -3.29
C GLY A 195 -19.85 11.36 -3.62
N THR A 196 -20.78 10.61 -4.20
CA THR A 196 -22.09 11.06 -4.66
C THR A 196 -23.19 10.71 -3.68
N ILE A 197 -23.27 9.44 -3.27
CA ILE A 197 -24.33 8.90 -2.42
C ILE A 197 -23.80 7.95 -1.35
N VAL A 198 -24.61 7.78 -0.30
CA VAL A 198 -24.43 6.77 0.75
C VAL A 198 -25.60 5.82 0.67
N VAL A 199 -25.30 4.53 0.59
CA VAL A 199 -26.30 3.48 0.40
C VAL A 199 -26.21 2.49 1.55
N MET A 200 -27.36 2.17 2.15
CA MET A 200 -27.49 1.04 3.07
C MET A 200 -27.94 -0.19 2.27
N ILE A 201 -27.16 -1.25 2.37
CA ILE A 201 -27.42 -2.52 1.69
C ILE A 201 -27.67 -3.58 2.76
N ILE A 202 -28.79 -4.30 2.64
CA ILE A 202 -29.08 -5.49 3.44
C ILE A 202 -28.92 -6.69 2.51
N GLN A 203 -28.01 -7.58 2.84
CA GLN A 203 -27.67 -8.76 2.03
C GLN A 203 -28.03 -10.03 2.79
N SER A 204 -28.58 -11.03 2.10
CA SER A 204 -28.86 -12.35 2.68
C SER A 204 -27.56 -13.05 3.05
N ALA A 205 -27.45 -13.52 4.30
CA ALA A 205 -26.30 -14.31 4.74
C ALA A 205 -26.32 -15.73 4.15
N LYS A 206 -27.48 -16.20 3.67
CA LYS A 206 -27.64 -17.54 3.06
C LYS A 206 -27.33 -17.54 1.56
N THR A 207 -27.79 -16.52 0.84
CA THR A 207 -27.72 -16.49 -0.64
C THR A 207 -26.68 -15.50 -1.16
N GLY A 208 -26.24 -14.54 -0.34
CA GLY A 208 -25.37 -13.45 -0.79
C GLY A 208 -26.08 -12.41 -1.67
N GLU A 209 -27.39 -12.51 -1.88
CA GLU A 209 -28.14 -11.54 -2.68
C GLU A 209 -28.54 -10.32 -1.86
N SER A 210 -28.51 -9.14 -2.49
CA SER A 210 -29.06 -7.91 -1.90
C SER A 210 -30.57 -8.07 -1.73
N ILE A 211 -31.02 -8.08 -0.47
CA ILE A 211 -32.43 -8.12 -0.07
C ILE A 211 -33.05 -6.73 -0.20
N ASN A 212 -32.29 -5.70 0.18
CA ASN A 212 -32.73 -4.32 0.14
C ASN A 212 -31.55 -3.38 -0.07
N GLU A 213 -31.82 -2.29 -0.78
CA GLU A 213 -30.86 -1.23 -1.05
C GLU A 213 -31.58 0.11 -0.92
N LYS A 214 -31.08 0.98 -0.05
CA LYS A 214 -31.68 2.29 0.22
C LYS A 214 -30.60 3.37 0.23
N VAL A 215 -30.78 4.41 -0.56
CA VAL A 215 -29.98 5.64 -0.43
C VAL A 215 -30.33 6.31 0.90
N ILE A 216 -29.35 6.42 1.80
CA ILE A 216 -29.48 7.01 3.13
C ILE A 216 -28.78 8.36 3.28
N GLY A 217 -28.04 8.79 2.26
CA GLY A 217 -27.37 10.08 2.28
C GLY A 217 -26.74 10.48 0.96
N THR A 218 -26.26 11.71 0.91
CA THR A 218 -25.65 12.34 -0.27
C THR A 218 -24.36 13.07 0.07
N LYS A 219 -23.54 13.30 -0.98
CA LYS A 219 -22.28 14.05 -0.94
C LYS A 219 -21.30 13.59 0.15
N PRO A 220 -21.05 12.28 0.31
CA PRO A 220 -20.12 11.84 1.33
C PRO A 220 -18.71 12.39 1.10
N LEU A 221 -18.11 12.93 2.16
CA LEU A 221 -16.73 13.35 2.23
C LEU A 221 -16.01 12.43 3.21
N LEU A 222 -15.09 11.62 2.69
CA LEU A 222 -14.31 10.66 3.45
C LEU A 222 -12.89 11.17 3.58
N LYS A 223 -12.35 11.09 4.78
CA LYS A 223 -10.97 11.44 5.11
C LYS A 223 -10.31 10.26 5.80
N TYR A 224 -9.29 9.68 5.20
CA TYR A 224 -8.49 8.63 5.80
C TYR A 224 -7.13 9.17 6.23
N SER A 225 -6.73 8.92 7.47
CA SER A 225 -5.39 9.22 7.99
C SER A 225 -4.57 7.92 8.02
N PRO A 226 -3.65 7.71 7.05
CA PRO A 226 -2.73 6.56 7.05
C PRO A 226 -1.98 6.36 8.36
N THR A 227 -1.47 7.46 8.96
CA THR A 227 -0.66 7.41 10.19
C THR A 227 -1.44 6.85 11.38
N THR A 228 -2.70 7.25 11.52
CA THR A 228 -3.55 6.78 12.62
C THR A 228 -4.44 5.61 12.24
N LYS A 229 -4.43 5.21 10.95
CA LYS A 229 -5.37 4.29 10.31
C LYS A 229 -6.83 4.62 10.68
N LYS A 230 -7.20 5.91 10.67
CA LYS A 230 -8.54 6.39 11.03
C LYS A 230 -9.29 6.91 9.81
N TRP A 231 -10.58 6.62 9.76
CA TRP A 231 -11.52 7.29 8.86
C TRP A 231 -12.35 8.33 9.61
N GLN A 232 -12.55 9.48 8.99
CA GLN A 232 -13.61 10.42 9.30
C GLN A 232 -14.49 10.56 8.07
N ILE A 233 -15.75 10.16 8.19
CA ILE A 233 -16.71 10.10 7.10
C ILE A 233 -17.84 11.04 7.46
N SER A 234 -18.18 11.95 6.56
CA SER A 234 -19.31 12.86 6.74
C SER A 234 -20.21 12.87 5.52
N TYR A 235 -21.51 13.05 5.70
CA TYR A 235 -22.49 13.09 4.61
C TYR A 235 -23.75 13.84 5.05
N THR A 236 -24.61 14.19 4.09
CA THR A 236 -25.95 14.73 4.36
C THR A 236 -26.94 13.58 4.35
N ASP A 237 -27.65 13.33 5.46
CA ASP A 237 -28.62 12.24 5.59
C ASP A 237 -29.91 12.50 4.78
N GLU A 238 -30.82 11.52 4.79
CA GLU A 238 -32.13 11.61 4.11
C GLU A 238 -33.04 12.76 4.58
N ASN A 239 -32.79 13.30 5.77
CA ASN A 239 -33.54 14.42 6.35
C ASN A 239 -32.85 15.77 6.11
N GLY A 240 -31.69 15.78 5.42
CA GLY A 240 -30.89 16.99 5.18
C GLY A 240 -29.96 17.36 6.34
N ASN A 241 -29.83 16.52 7.38
CA ASN A 241 -28.93 16.78 8.49
C ASN A 241 -27.51 16.33 8.16
N PHE A 242 -26.54 16.98 8.81
CA PHE A 242 -25.14 16.57 8.74
C PHE A 242 -24.91 15.36 9.65
N SER A 243 -24.35 14.30 9.09
CA SER A 243 -23.95 13.09 9.80
C SER A 243 -22.45 12.86 9.72
N ILE A 244 -21.88 12.28 10.78
CA ILE A 244 -20.46 11.94 10.87
C ILE A 244 -20.28 10.54 11.46
N ILE A 245 -19.35 9.78 10.91
CA ILE A 245 -18.89 8.49 11.39
C ILE A 245 -17.37 8.56 11.49
N GLU A 246 -16.82 8.27 12.66
CA GLU A 246 -15.37 8.13 12.82
C GLU A 246 -15.04 6.67 13.12
N LEU A 247 -14.16 6.07 12.32
CA LEU A 247 -13.74 4.69 12.46
C LEU A 247 -12.26 4.64 12.81
N SER A 248 -11.93 3.92 13.88
CA SER A 248 -10.55 3.69 14.32
C SER A 248 -10.16 2.24 14.09
N PHE A 249 -8.98 2.02 13.51
CA PHE A 249 -8.44 0.69 13.23
C PHE A 249 -8.31 -0.18 14.48
N LEU A 250 -8.59 -1.47 14.33
CA LEU A 250 -8.31 -2.50 15.32
C LEU A 250 -7.33 -3.55 14.81
N LYS A 251 -7.57 -4.10 13.62
CA LYS A 251 -6.69 -5.10 12.97
C LYS A 251 -7.01 -5.23 11.49
N ASP A 252 -6.04 -5.69 10.71
CA ASP A 252 -6.24 -6.08 9.31
C ASP A 252 -6.87 -7.48 9.22
N THR A 253 -7.57 -7.74 8.12
CA THR A 253 -8.09 -9.03 7.67
C THR A 253 -7.62 -9.30 6.23
N GLU A 254 -7.91 -10.47 5.68
CA GLU A 254 -7.54 -10.80 4.30
C GLU A 254 -8.17 -9.86 3.27
N ASP A 255 -9.42 -9.43 3.50
CA ASP A 255 -10.20 -8.63 2.55
C ASP A 255 -10.42 -7.18 2.98
N GLY A 256 -9.94 -6.80 4.17
CA GLY A 256 -10.30 -5.54 4.79
C GLY A 256 -9.59 -5.25 6.10
N SER A 257 -10.25 -4.44 6.91
CA SER A 257 -9.80 -3.96 8.21
C SER A 257 -10.98 -4.03 9.17
N ILE A 258 -10.78 -4.63 10.34
CA ILE A 258 -11.72 -4.46 11.43
C ILE A 258 -11.46 -3.10 12.07
N MET A 259 -12.50 -2.27 12.10
CA MET A 259 -12.49 -0.94 12.68
C MET A 259 -13.56 -0.80 13.75
N ARG A 260 -13.47 0.25 14.56
CA ARG A 260 -14.40 0.55 15.64
C ARG A 260 -14.89 1.99 15.54
N ASP A 261 -16.18 2.22 15.68
CA ASP A 261 -16.70 3.57 15.79
C ASP A 261 -16.51 4.19 17.19
N THR A 262 -16.91 5.46 17.33
CA THR A 262 -16.85 6.19 18.61
C THR A 262 -17.73 5.62 19.71
N TYR A 263 -18.73 4.82 19.36
CA TYR A 263 -19.68 4.18 20.29
C TYR A 263 -19.30 2.73 20.63
N GLY A 264 -18.24 2.21 20.01
CA GLY A 264 -17.70 0.89 20.27
C GLY A 264 -18.18 -0.21 19.32
N ALA A 265 -19.05 0.10 18.37
CA ALA A 265 -19.49 -0.85 17.36
C ALA A 265 -18.34 -1.19 16.40
N LYS A 266 -18.26 -2.46 16.00
CA LYS A 266 -17.18 -2.95 15.14
C LYS A 266 -17.66 -3.12 13.71
N TYR A 267 -16.82 -2.73 12.76
CA TYR A 267 -17.08 -2.79 11.35
C TYR A 267 -15.99 -3.59 10.64
N ASP A 268 -16.37 -4.39 9.66
CA ASP A 268 -15.46 -4.82 8.60
C ASP A 268 -15.46 -3.73 7.52
N VAL A 269 -14.31 -3.17 7.22
CA VAL A 269 -14.15 -2.07 6.25
C VAL A 269 -13.24 -2.56 5.14
N THR A 270 -13.62 -2.39 3.88
CA THR A 270 -12.73 -2.73 2.77
C THR A 270 -11.40 -2.00 2.91
N ASN A 271 -10.30 -2.62 2.48
CA ASN A 271 -8.93 -2.08 2.60
C ASN A 271 -8.67 -0.84 1.71
N GLY A 272 -9.70 -0.09 1.35
CA GLY A 272 -9.64 1.11 0.55
C GLY A 272 -10.90 1.36 -0.26
N VAL A 273 -10.80 2.40 -1.08
CA VAL A 273 -11.76 2.69 -2.14
C VAL A 273 -11.38 1.81 -3.32
N ASN A 274 -12.26 0.91 -3.75
CA ASN A 274 -11.99 0.01 -4.87
C ASN A 274 -11.90 0.78 -6.21
N SER A 275 -11.57 0.07 -7.29
CA SER A 275 -11.45 0.65 -8.64
C SER A 275 -12.72 1.32 -9.15
N ASP A 276 -13.88 0.92 -8.63
CA ASP A 276 -15.19 1.45 -9.00
C ASP A 276 -15.57 2.69 -8.16
N GLY A 277 -14.67 3.15 -7.29
CA GLY A 277 -14.90 4.31 -6.44
C GLY A 277 -15.83 4.00 -5.27
N MET A 278 -15.77 2.80 -4.70
CA MET A 278 -16.62 2.38 -3.59
C MET A 278 -15.81 2.02 -2.33
N LEU A 279 -16.33 2.42 -1.16
CA LEU A 279 -15.87 1.94 0.16
C LEU A 279 -17.04 1.24 0.85
N PHE A 280 -16.83 0.01 1.34
CA PHE A 280 -17.83 -0.73 2.10
C PHE A 280 -17.47 -0.80 3.59
N CYS A 281 -18.48 -0.62 4.44
CA CYS A 281 -18.41 -0.82 5.89
C CYS A 281 -19.55 -1.76 6.34
N GLN A 282 -19.23 -2.97 6.77
CA GLN A 282 -20.19 -3.95 7.29
C GLN A 282 -20.20 -3.95 8.82
N LEU A 283 -21.35 -3.89 9.48
CA LEU A 283 -21.42 -4.01 10.94
C LEU A 283 -21.29 -5.47 11.39
N LEU A 284 -20.28 -5.80 12.20
CA LEU A 284 -19.95 -7.18 12.58
C LEU A 284 -20.93 -7.82 13.58
N ASP A 285 -21.50 -7.05 14.49
CA ASP A 285 -22.41 -7.56 15.53
C ASP A 285 -23.89 -7.55 15.09
N PHE A 286 -24.17 -7.42 13.78
CA PHE A 286 -25.52 -7.49 13.26
C PHE A 286 -26.05 -8.93 13.33
N LYS A 287 -26.83 -9.25 14.36
CA LYS A 287 -27.40 -10.59 14.60
C LYS A 287 -28.57 -10.87 13.66
N GLY A 288 -28.46 -11.86 12.76
CA GLY A 288 -29.58 -12.31 11.93
C GLY A 288 -29.22 -13.25 10.77
N GLU A 289 -30.17 -13.44 9.85
CA GLU A 289 -29.99 -14.15 8.57
C GLU A 289 -29.47 -13.23 7.44
N ALA A 290 -29.00 -12.03 7.78
CA ALA A 290 -28.59 -11.00 6.82
C ALA A 290 -27.43 -10.17 7.37
N TYR A 291 -26.66 -9.58 6.46
CA TYR A 291 -25.60 -8.61 6.72
C TYR A 291 -26.06 -7.20 6.35
N ALA A 292 -25.66 -6.20 7.12
CA ALA A 292 -25.91 -4.80 6.83
C ALA A 292 -24.60 -4.10 6.47
N TYR A 293 -24.57 -3.47 5.31
CA TYR A 293 -23.45 -2.68 4.81
C TYR A 293 -23.86 -1.23 4.63
N ILE A 294 -22.89 -0.34 4.86
CA ILE A 294 -22.92 1.02 4.38
C ILE A 294 -21.91 1.09 3.23
N SER A 295 -22.39 1.47 2.06
CA SER A 295 -21.61 1.71 0.84
C SER A 295 -21.51 3.23 0.61
N PHE A 296 -20.30 3.69 0.31
CA PHE A 296 -20.03 5.06 -0.12
C PHE A 296 -19.60 5.03 -1.58
N GLU A 297 -20.36 5.68 -2.47
CA GLU A 297 -20.24 5.46 -3.91
C GLU A 297 -19.81 6.71 -4.68
N GLY A 298 -19.30 6.48 -5.90
CA GLY A 298 -18.81 7.54 -6.77
C GLY A 298 -17.64 8.31 -6.18
N LEU A 299 -16.85 7.66 -5.32
CA LEU A 299 -15.73 8.26 -4.62
C LEU A 299 -14.63 8.62 -5.60
N ILE A 300 -14.36 9.91 -5.70
CA ILE A 300 -13.23 10.46 -6.44
C ILE A 300 -12.25 11.03 -5.43
N ARG A 301 -10.98 10.60 -5.55
CA ARG A 301 -9.89 11.12 -4.73
C ARG A 301 -9.59 12.57 -5.10
N LYS A 302 -9.51 13.44 -4.08
CA LYS A 302 -9.19 14.87 -4.20
C LYS A 302 -7.69 15.13 -4.05
#